data_AF-E4Z4X0-F1
#
_entry.id   AF-E4Z4X0-F1
#
_cell.length_a   1.000
_cell.length_b   1.000
_cell.length_c   1.000
_cell.angle_alpha   90.00
_cell.angle_beta   90.00
_cell.angle_gamma   90.00
#
_symmetry.space_group_name_H-M   'P 1'
#
loop_
_entity.id
_entity.type
_entity.pdbx_description
1 polymer ?
#
loop_
_entity_poly.entity_id
_entity_poly.type
_entity_poly.pdbx_seq_one_letter_code
_entity_poly.pdbx_strand_id
1 'polypeptide(L)'
;RKDVFTWTVDEVVNWLCRNCSGDISARYSQSFRFHDINGRALMRLDDEKLERLGVDHPNHRYELLNEILKQKLRFHEQYFKKAYHSAQPPNVSTRVPVMSNSVFGRRDY
;
A
#
# COMPACT_ATOMS: atom_id res chain seq x y z
N ARG A 1 3.88 6.48 9.90
CA ARG A 1 4.14 5.11 9.38
C ARG A 1 5.46 5.15 8.63
N LYS A 2 6.37 4.19 8.89
CA LYS A 2 7.70 4.14 8.27
C LYS A 2 7.61 3.78 6.78
N ASP A 3 8.47 4.35 5.95
CA ASP A 3 8.54 4.08 4.50
C ASP A 3 8.93 2.62 4.25
N VAL A 4 8.18 1.94 3.38
CA VAL A 4 8.44 0.54 2.99
C VAL A 4 9.85 0.37 2.46
N PHE A 5 10.40 1.32 1.70
CA PHE A 5 11.75 1.22 1.15
C PHE A 5 12.87 1.26 2.20
N THR A 6 12.52 1.55 3.46
CA THR A 6 13.42 1.55 4.62
C THR A 6 13.16 0.40 5.59
N TRP A 7 12.25 -0.52 5.25
CA TRP A 7 11.95 -1.67 6.11
C TRP A 7 13.12 -2.66 6.09
N THR A 8 13.49 -3.08 7.30
CA THR A 8 14.36 -4.22 7.57
C THR A 8 13.63 -5.53 7.25
N VAL A 9 14.38 -6.64 7.21
CA VAL A 9 13.81 -7.98 7.04
C VAL A 9 12.77 -8.31 8.12
N ASP A 10 13.05 -7.97 9.38
CA ASP A 10 12.10 -8.23 10.48
C ASP A 10 10.83 -7.40 10.35
N GLU A 11 10.93 -6.15 9.87
CA GLU A 11 9.75 -5.34 9.57
C GLU A 11 8.92 -5.92 8.41
N VAL A 12 9.57 -6.51 7.39
CA VAL A 12 8.88 -7.24 6.32
C VAL A 12 8.19 -8.48 6.86
N VAL A 13 8.83 -9.25 7.74
CA VAL A 13 8.17 -10.42 8.34
C VAL A 13 7.01 -9.99 9.24
N ASN A 14 7.19 -8.93 10.04
CA ASN A 14 6.10 -8.40 10.85
C ASN A 14 4.93 -7.93 9.97
N TRP A 15 5.22 -7.39 8.79
CA TRP A 15 4.20 -7.10 7.79
C TRP A 15 3.53 -8.39 7.28
N LEU A 16 4.31 -9.43 6.94
CA LEU A 16 3.80 -10.72 6.49
C LEU A 16 2.81 -11.33 7.52
N CYS A 17 3.20 -11.38 8.79
CA CYS A 17 2.37 -11.91 9.89
C CYS A 17 1.09 -11.11 10.16
N ARG A 18 1.04 -9.83 9.77
CA ARG A 18 -0.14 -8.96 9.99
C ARG A 18 -1.13 -8.96 8.84
N ASN A 19 -0.67 -9.25 7.62
CA ASN A 19 -1.47 -9.04 6.41
C ASN A 19 -1.82 -10.35 5.70
N CYS A 20 -1.02 -11.40 5.86
CA CYS A 20 -1.31 -12.73 5.33
C CYS A 20 -1.95 -13.64 6.39
N SER A 21 -2.54 -14.74 5.95
CA SER A 21 -3.03 -15.83 6.79
C SER A 21 -1.92 -16.41 7.67
N GLY A 22 -2.32 -16.96 8.83
CA GLY A 22 -1.41 -17.52 9.83
C GLY A 22 -0.52 -18.61 9.24
N ASP A 23 -1.09 -19.52 8.46
CA ASP A 23 -0.37 -20.64 7.86
C ASP A 23 0.68 -20.17 6.83
N ILE A 24 0.34 -19.20 5.98
CA ILE A 24 1.26 -18.63 4.99
C ILE A 24 2.38 -17.86 5.67
N SER A 25 2.04 -16.99 6.62
CA SER A 25 3.04 -16.19 7.31
C SER A 25 4.00 -17.06 8.13
N ALA A 26 3.51 -18.08 8.83
CA ALA A 26 4.34 -19.05 9.54
C ALA A 26 5.28 -19.79 8.56
N ARG A 27 4.74 -20.29 7.43
CA ARG A 27 5.48 -21.10 6.46
C ARG A 27 6.61 -20.34 5.75
N TYR A 28 6.38 -19.08 5.37
CA TYR A 28 7.35 -18.35 4.53
C TYR A 28 8.18 -17.31 5.28
N SER A 29 7.90 -17.03 6.56
CA SER A 29 8.67 -16.09 7.38
C SER A 29 10.17 -16.41 7.41
N GLN A 30 10.53 -17.69 7.50
CA GLN A 30 11.93 -18.11 7.52
C GLN A 30 12.59 -18.02 6.16
N SER A 31 11.86 -18.34 5.08
CA SER A 31 12.34 -18.14 3.70
C SER A 31 12.63 -16.65 3.43
N PHE A 32 11.72 -15.76 3.83
CA PHE A 32 11.92 -14.32 3.70
C PHE A 32 13.15 -13.82 4.47
N ARG A 33 13.44 -14.39 5.65
CA ARG A 33 14.67 -14.09 6.39
C ARG A 33 15.91 -14.60 5.69
N PHE A 34 15.88 -15.86 5.27
CA PHE A 34 17.01 -16.52 4.64
C PHE A 34 17.44 -15.80 3.35
N HIS A 35 16.48 -15.32 2.57
CA HIS A 35 16.74 -14.58 1.33
C HIS A 35 16.91 -13.07 1.51
N ASP A 36 17.06 -12.58 2.75
CA ASP A 36 17.24 -11.15 3.07
C ASP A 36 16.17 -10.25 2.41
N ILE A 37 14.90 -10.67 2.47
CA ILE A 37 13.79 -9.92 1.88
C ILE A 37 13.48 -8.70 2.74
N ASN A 38 14.22 -7.62 2.49
CA ASN A 38 13.96 -6.29 3.04
C ASN A 38 12.88 -5.54 2.24
N GLY A 39 12.49 -4.36 2.69
CA GLY A 39 11.38 -3.61 2.09
C GLY A 39 11.60 -3.23 0.61
N ARG A 40 12.84 -3.01 0.18
CA ARG A 40 13.16 -2.78 -1.24
C ARG A 40 12.95 -4.05 -2.05
N ALA A 41 13.37 -5.20 -1.53
CA ALA A 41 13.16 -6.50 -2.16
C ALA A 41 11.67 -6.84 -2.27
N LEU A 42 10.90 -6.65 -1.17
CA LEU A 42 9.45 -6.85 -1.14
C LEU A 42 8.73 -6.10 -2.27
N MET A 43 9.09 -4.83 -2.49
CA MET A 43 8.47 -3.99 -3.52
C MET A 43 8.82 -4.43 -4.95
N ARG A 44 9.80 -5.32 -5.14
CA ARG A 44 10.19 -5.88 -6.46
C ARG A 44 9.72 -7.32 -6.68
N LEU A 45 9.12 -7.95 -5.67
CA LEU A 45 8.54 -9.27 -5.81
C LEU A 45 7.36 -9.25 -6.80
N ASP A 46 7.29 -10.33 -7.56
CA ASP A 46 6.25 -10.73 -8.51
C ASP A 46 6.05 -12.25 -8.38
N ASP A 47 5.14 -12.81 -9.17
CA ASP A 47 4.79 -14.23 -9.10
C ASP A 47 6.00 -15.15 -9.34
N GLU A 48 6.79 -14.88 -10.38
CA GLU A 48 7.97 -15.68 -10.75
C GLU A 48 9.06 -15.62 -9.66
N LYS A 49 9.28 -14.45 -9.04
CA LYS A 49 10.23 -14.33 -7.92
C LYS A 49 9.73 -15.05 -6.67
N LEU A 50 8.43 -15.07 -6.41
CA LEU A 50 7.87 -15.85 -5.29
C LEU A 50 8.07 -17.35 -5.51
N GLU A 51 7.88 -17.83 -6.73
CA GLU A 51 8.17 -19.22 -7.09
C GLU A 51 9.65 -19.56 -6.88
N ARG A 52 10.58 -18.70 -7.33
CA ARG A 52 12.03 -18.86 -7.07
C ARG A 52 12.41 -18.81 -5.58
N LEU A 53 11.59 -18.19 -4.73
CA LEU A 53 11.76 -18.17 -3.27
C LEU A 53 11.19 -19.42 -2.57
N GLY A 54 10.70 -20.40 -3.34
CA GLY A 54 10.13 -21.66 -2.82
C GLY A 54 8.65 -21.56 -2.46
N VAL A 55 7.92 -20.58 -2.99
CA VAL A 55 6.46 -20.50 -2.87
C VAL A 55 5.83 -21.27 -4.04
N ASP A 56 5.91 -22.60 -4.01
CA ASP A 56 5.48 -23.45 -5.15
C ASP A 56 3.96 -23.55 -5.28
N HIS A 57 3.22 -23.38 -4.18
CA HIS A 57 1.77 -23.52 -4.17
C HIS A 57 1.09 -22.27 -4.76
N PRO A 58 0.29 -22.39 -5.84
CA PRO A 58 -0.26 -21.23 -6.56
C PRO A 58 -1.18 -20.37 -5.69
N ASN A 59 -2.01 -20.97 -4.84
CA ASN A 59 -2.88 -20.18 -3.94
C ASN A 59 -2.05 -19.39 -2.90
N HIS A 60 -0.89 -19.91 -2.48
CA HIS A 60 -0.02 -19.19 -1.55
C HIS A 60 0.64 -18.01 -2.25
N ARG A 61 1.11 -18.20 -3.50
CA ARG A 61 1.63 -17.10 -4.33
C ARG A 61 0.58 -16.03 -4.56
N TYR A 62 -0.64 -16.44 -4.90
CA TYR A 62 -1.75 -15.52 -5.12
C TYR A 62 -2.01 -14.63 -3.90
N GLU A 63 -2.11 -15.22 -2.70
CA GLU A 63 -2.35 -14.44 -1.47
C GLU A 63 -1.19 -13.48 -1.17
N LEU A 64 0.06 -13.97 -1.23
CA LEU A 64 1.25 -13.15 -1.02
C LEU A 64 1.31 -11.99 -2.01
N LEU A 65 1.09 -12.27 -3.30
CA LEU A 65 1.10 -11.27 -4.35
C LEU A 65 0.00 -10.22 -4.13
N ASN A 66 -1.20 -10.64 -3.71
CA ASN A 66 -2.29 -9.72 -3.41
C ASN A 66 -1.92 -8.76 -2.26
N GLU A 67 -1.35 -9.27 -1.17
CA GLU A 67 -0.91 -8.41 -0.07
C GLU A 67 0.24 -7.49 -0.46
N ILE A 68 1.20 -7.97 -1.27
CA ILE A 68 2.29 -7.14 -1.82
C ILE A 68 1.71 -6.00 -2.67
N LEU A 69 0.74 -6.27 -3.54
CA LEU A 69 0.08 -5.26 -4.37
C LEU A 69 -0.69 -4.23 -3.52
N LYS A 70 -1.40 -4.67 -2.49
CA LYS A 70 -2.05 -3.77 -1.52
C LYS A 70 -1.02 -2.87 -0.83
N GLN A 71 0.12 -3.42 -0.42
CA GLN A 71 1.20 -2.65 0.21
C GLN A 71 1.80 -1.61 -0.75
N LYS A 72 1.99 -1.95 -2.03
CA LYS A 72 2.42 -1.02 -3.08
C LYS A 72 1.41 0.11 -3.27
N LEU A 73 0.12 -0.21 -3.37
CA LEU A 73 -0.94 0.80 -3.51
C LEU A 73 -0.95 1.77 -2.32
N ARG A 74 -0.89 1.25 -1.08
CA ARG A 74 -0.83 2.06 0.14
C ARG A 74 0.39 2.97 0.17
N PHE A 75 1.54 2.50 -0.30
CA PHE A 75 2.75 3.32 -0.42
C PHE A 75 2.53 4.46 -1.42
N HIS A 76 2.07 4.17 -2.63
CA HIS A 76 1.85 5.17 -3.67
C HIS A 76 0.81 6.21 -3.27
N GLU A 77 -0.30 5.78 -2.66
CA GLU A 77 -1.34 6.68 -2.15
C GLU A 77 -0.76 7.68 -1.14
N GLN A 78 0.06 7.20 -0.19
CA GLN A 78 0.70 8.08 0.80
C GLN A 78 1.73 9.01 0.16
N TYR A 79 2.51 8.50 -0.80
CA TYR A 79 3.49 9.30 -1.53
C TYR A 79 2.81 10.44 -2.29
N PHE A 80 1.76 10.14 -3.06
CA PHE A 80 1.03 11.16 -3.82
C PHE A 80 0.34 12.17 -2.90
N LYS A 81 -0.26 11.73 -1.79
CA LYS A 81 -0.81 12.65 -0.78
C LYS A 81 0.27 13.61 -0.28
N LYS A 82 1.44 13.11 0.11
CA LYS A 82 2.55 13.99 0.58
C LYS A 82 3.02 14.94 -0.50
N ALA A 83 3.27 14.45 -1.71
CA ALA A 83 3.70 15.24 -2.85
C ALA A 83 2.69 16.35 -3.18
N TYR A 84 1.40 16.03 -3.17
CA TYR A 84 0.32 16.98 -3.39
C TYR A 84 0.32 18.10 -2.34
N HIS A 85 0.43 17.77 -1.05
CA HIS A 85 0.46 18.78 0.01
C HIS A 85 1.73 19.64 -0.05
N SER A 86 2.88 19.07 -0.41
CA SER A 86 4.13 19.83 -0.57
C SER A 86 4.15 20.73 -1.80
N ALA A 87 3.35 20.42 -2.82
CA ALA A 87 3.27 21.18 -4.06
C ALA A 87 2.21 22.31 -4.02
N GLN A 88 1.43 22.42 -2.94
CA GLN A 88 0.46 23.52 -2.77
C GLN A 88 1.20 24.85 -2.54
N PRO A 89 0.90 25.92 -3.30
CA PRO A 89 1.46 27.24 -3.03
C PRO A 89 0.96 27.72 -1.65
N PRO A 90 1.73 28.57 -0.94
CA PRO A 90 1.48 28.92 0.46
C PRO A 90 0.20 29.72 0.76
N ASN A 91 -0.82 29.75 -0.12
CA ASN A 91 -2.03 30.54 0.11
C ASN A 91 -3.29 30.12 -0.69
N VAL A 92 -3.63 28.83 -0.72
CA VAL A 92 -4.99 28.41 -1.16
C VAL A 92 -5.85 28.16 0.08
N SER A 93 -6.53 29.21 0.55
CA SER A 93 -7.59 29.10 1.55
C SER A 93 -8.66 28.16 1.03
N THR A 94 -8.70 26.92 1.52
CA THR A 94 -9.77 25.95 1.26
C THR A 94 -11.08 26.40 1.91
N ARG A 95 -11.72 27.43 1.37
CA ARG A 95 -13.16 27.60 1.50
C ARG A 95 -13.78 26.77 0.38
N VAL A 96 -14.22 25.57 0.73
CA VAL A 96 -15.20 24.83 -0.08
C VAL A 96 -16.37 25.79 -0.33
N PRO A 97 -16.75 26.11 -1.58
CA PRO A 97 -17.95 26.90 -1.81
C PRO A 97 -19.13 26.03 -1.39
N VAL A 98 -19.81 26.42 -0.31
CA VAL A 98 -21.18 25.96 -0.06
C VAL A 98 -21.99 26.50 -1.22
N MET A 99 -22.39 25.62 -2.16
CA MET A 99 -23.38 25.97 -3.16
C MET A 99 -24.70 26.23 -2.40
N SER A 100 -24.96 27.51 -2.11
CA SER A 100 -26.24 27.95 -1.60
C SER A 100 -27.27 27.77 -2.71
N ASN A 101 -28.13 26.75 -2.57
CA ASN A 101 -29.34 26.66 -3.38
C ASN A 101 -30.27 27.82 -3.00
N SER A 102 -30.32 28.85 -3.84
CA SER A 102 -31.38 29.85 -3.83
C SER A 102 -31.51 30.47 -5.20
N VAL A 103 -32.22 29.79 -6.10
CA VAL A 103 -33.03 30.44 -7.12
C VAL A 103 -34.25 29.56 -7.41
N PHE A 104 -35.37 29.82 -6.73
CA PHE A 104 -36.68 29.68 -7.36
C PHE A 104 -37.38 31.03 -7.20
N GLY A 105 -37.17 31.86 -8.20
CA GLY A 105 -37.87 33.13 -8.36
C GLY A 105 -39.36 32.90 -8.57
N ARG A 106 -40.15 33.73 -7.90
CA ARG A 106 -41.58 33.90 -8.12
C ARG A 106 -41.83 34.22 -9.60
N ARG A 107 -42.86 33.61 -10.18
CA ARG A 107 -43.54 34.14 -11.37
C ARG A 107 -44.96 34.47 -10.92
N ASP A 108 -45.18 35.77 -10.73
CA ASP A 108 -46.51 36.37 -10.80
C ASP A 108 -46.70 36.77 -12.27
N TYR A 109 -47.68 36.16 -12.95
CA TYR A 109 -48.50 36.71 -14.03
C TYR A 109 -49.72 35.81 -14.22
#